data_AF-A0A4D7YTT5-F1
#
_entry.id   AF-A0A4D7YTT5-F1
#
_cell.length_a   1.000
_cell.length_b   1.000
_cell.length_c   1.000
_cell.angle_alpha   90.00
_cell.angle_beta   90.00
_cell.angle_gamma   90.00
#
_symmetry.space_group_name_H-M   'P 1'
#
loop_
_entity.id
_entity.type
_entity.pdbx_description
1 polymer ?
#
loop_
_entity_poly.entity_id
_entity_poly.type
_entity_poly.pdbx_seq_one_letter_code
_entity_poly.pdbx_strand_id
1 'polypeptide(L)'
;MTISNHAFVRQTIEDAKPAPSSAVGFGHWLRTKLFATPKDTVLTVIALALLAYLVPPIVKWLFIDAVWTGSDRIACLTASQGGALPDGQSGACWAFVSAKLGQFVFGRYPIDERWRPILVMVTFAILLIPMLIPKAPFKRLNALALFIILPFIAFFLLIGGVFGLPKVETQLWGGLMVTLILSFFGITVSLPFGILLALGRRSNLPVIKMLCVLFIEVIRGIPLITVLFFASIMLPLFLPDGWTFDKFLRALVGVSLFSSAYMAEVIRGGLQAIPKGQYEGADSLGLNYWQKTRLIVLPQALKLVIPGIVNTFIGLFKDTSLVSIIGMFDLLGIVTLNQSDANWATPVTAMTGYIFAGFVFWIFCFGMSRYSLFMERHLDTGHKR
;
A
#
# COMPACT_ATOMS: atom_id res chain seq x y z
N MET A 1 -56.15 -37.17 21.07
CA MET A 1 -55.01 -36.63 21.84
C MET A 1 -55.45 -35.31 22.45
N THR A 2 -55.76 -35.33 23.73
CA THR A 2 -56.14 -34.18 24.54
C THR A 2 -54.92 -33.28 24.74
N ILE A 3 -54.99 -32.03 24.27
CA ILE A 3 -53.96 -31.03 24.51
C ILE A 3 -54.07 -30.64 26.00
N SER A 4 -53.16 -31.15 26.81
CA SER A 4 -53.04 -30.79 28.22
C SER A 4 -52.67 -29.31 28.30
N ASN A 5 -53.62 -28.48 28.77
CA ASN A 5 -53.41 -27.06 28.98
C ASN A 5 -52.57 -26.87 30.26
N HIS A 6 -51.26 -27.08 30.14
CA HIS A 6 -50.33 -26.81 31.24
C HIS A 6 -50.32 -25.30 31.47
N ALA A 7 -50.79 -24.85 32.64
CA ALA A 7 -50.93 -23.43 33.02
C ALA A 7 -49.64 -22.59 32.88
N PHE A 8 -48.49 -23.24 32.71
CA PHE A 8 -47.17 -22.63 32.61
C PHE A 8 -46.58 -22.64 31.19
N VAL A 9 -47.29 -23.19 30.18
CA VAL A 9 -46.82 -23.23 28.78
C VAL A 9 -47.63 -22.26 27.95
N ARG A 10 -46.98 -21.16 27.55
CA ARG A 10 -47.60 -20.10 26.76
C ARG A 10 -47.92 -20.58 25.35
N GLN A 11 -49.15 -20.30 24.89
CA GLN A 11 -49.65 -20.76 23.57
C GLN A 11 -49.41 -19.78 22.41
N THR A 12 -48.93 -18.58 22.68
CA THR A 12 -48.63 -17.56 21.65
C THR A 12 -47.24 -16.97 21.86
N ILE A 13 -46.49 -16.79 20.77
CA ILE A 13 -45.18 -16.11 20.79
C ILE A 13 -45.45 -14.63 21.09
N GLU A 14 -44.76 -14.07 22.10
CA GLU A 14 -44.88 -12.65 22.46
C GLU A 14 -44.16 -11.80 21.41
N ASP A 15 -44.76 -10.67 21.01
CA ASP A 15 -44.12 -9.75 20.08
C ASP A 15 -42.80 -9.23 20.65
N ALA A 16 -41.79 -9.12 19.78
CA ALA A 16 -40.48 -8.64 20.16
C ALA A 16 -40.58 -7.20 20.69
N LYS A 17 -40.44 -7.04 22.01
CA LYS A 17 -40.35 -5.72 22.64
C LYS A 17 -39.02 -5.06 22.25
N PRO A 18 -38.99 -3.73 22.03
CA PRO A 18 -37.73 -3.03 21.79
C PRO A 18 -36.79 -3.22 22.98
N ALA A 19 -35.49 -3.35 22.68
CA ALA A 19 -34.48 -3.47 23.72
C ALA A 19 -34.58 -2.29 24.71
N PRO A 20 -34.41 -2.52 26.02
CA PRO A 20 -34.48 -1.46 27.02
C PRO A 20 -33.46 -0.37 26.68
N SER A 21 -33.82 0.90 26.88
CA SER A 21 -32.96 2.05 26.57
C SER A 21 -31.61 2.03 27.27
N SER A 22 -31.46 1.23 28.34
CA SER A 22 -30.20 0.97 29.04
C SER A 22 -29.27 -0.03 28.33
N ALA A 23 -29.77 -0.78 27.35
CA ALA A 23 -29.06 -1.79 26.57
C ALA A 23 -28.73 -1.33 25.13
N VAL A 24 -29.14 -0.12 24.75
CA VAL A 24 -28.88 0.47 23.43
C VAL A 24 -28.40 1.91 23.55
N GLY A 25 -27.61 2.36 22.58
CA GLY A 25 -27.16 3.76 22.50
C GLY A 25 -25.77 4.04 23.06
N PHE A 26 -25.36 5.31 22.94
CA PHE A 26 -24.00 5.78 23.21
C PHE A 26 -23.59 5.61 24.68
N GLY A 27 -24.52 5.86 25.62
CA GLY A 27 -24.25 5.70 27.05
C GLY A 27 -23.97 4.25 27.45
N HIS A 28 -24.72 3.29 26.89
CA HIS A 28 -24.47 1.86 27.08
C HIS A 28 -23.11 1.47 26.48
N TRP A 29 -22.78 1.96 25.29
CA TRP A 29 -21.49 1.72 24.65
C TRP A 29 -20.32 2.25 25.50
N LEU A 30 -20.40 3.48 26.03
CA LEU A 30 -19.37 4.03 26.92
C LEU A 30 -19.15 3.15 28.15
N ARG A 31 -20.23 2.77 28.84
CA ARG A 31 -20.16 1.93 30.04
C ARG A 31 -19.61 0.54 29.75
N THR A 32 -19.92 -0.05 28.60
CA THR A 32 -19.52 -1.44 28.27
C THR A 32 -18.20 -1.55 27.53
N LYS A 33 -17.71 -0.47 26.90
CA LYS A 33 -16.47 -0.49 26.09
C LYS A 33 -15.33 0.32 26.68
N LEU A 34 -15.61 1.46 27.33
CA LEU A 34 -14.57 2.33 27.91
C LEU A 34 -14.48 2.20 29.44
N PHE A 35 -15.62 2.00 30.11
CA PHE A 35 -15.71 2.02 31.57
C PHE A 35 -16.22 0.70 32.17
N ALA A 36 -16.00 -0.42 31.47
CA ALA A 36 -16.56 -1.72 31.85
C ALA A 36 -15.97 -2.27 33.16
N THR A 37 -14.67 -2.04 33.37
CA THR A 37 -13.97 -2.42 34.59
C THR A 37 -13.22 -1.21 35.18
N PRO A 38 -12.82 -1.25 36.46
CA PRO A 38 -11.97 -0.22 37.05
C PRO A 38 -10.65 -0.04 36.28
N LYS A 39 -10.06 -1.12 35.75
CA LYS A 39 -8.86 -1.08 34.91
C LYS A 39 -9.12 -0.34 33.60
N ASP A 40 -10.22 -0.64 32.91
CA ASP A 40 -10.57 0.02 31.64
C ASP A 40 -10.86 1.50 31.85
N THR A 41 -11.47 1.85 32.99
CA THR A 41 -11.70 3.24 33.40
C THR A 41 -10.37 3.99 33.57
N VAL A 42 -9.43 3.41 34.32
CA VAL A 42 -8.09 4.01 34.51
C VAL A 42 -7.37 4.16 33.17
N LEU A 43 -7.37 3.11 32.32
CA LEU A 43 -6.74 3.16 31.00
C LEU A 43 -7.38 4.22 30.09
N THR A 44 -8.71 4.34 30.12
CA THR A 44 -9.43 5.36 29.35
C THR A 44 -9.08 6.76 29.82
N VAL A 45 -9.03 7.01 31.13
CA VAL A 45 -8.63 8.31 31.68
C VAL A 45 -7.20 8.66 31.31
N ILE A 46 -6.25 7.70 31.43
CA ILE A 46 -4.85 7.91 31.01
C ILE A 46 -4.78 8.21 29.52
N ALA A 47 -5.50 7.47 28.67
CA ALA A 47 -5.52 7.69 27.23
C ALA A 47 -6.09 9.08 26.88
N LEU A 48 -7.18 9.50 27.53
CA LEU A 48 -7.75 10.83 27.33
C LEU A 48 -6.82 11.94 27.82
N ALA A 49 -6.16 11.77 28.96
CA ALA A 49 -5.17 12.72 29.47
C ALA A 49 -3.97 12.84 28.52
N LEU A 50 -3.49 11.72 27.98
CA LEU A 50 -2.41 11.68 27.00
C LEU A 50 -2.82 12.35 25.68
N LEU A 51 -4.04 12.12 25.20
CA LEU A 51 -4.57 12.83 24.02
C LEU A 51 -4.71 14.33 24.29
N ALA A 52 -5.22 14.73 25.46
CA ALA A 52 -5.32 16.14 25.84
C ALA A 52 -3.96 16.83 25.99
N TYR A 53 -2.90 16.08 26.33
CA TYR A 53 -1.53 16.59 26.40
C TYR A 53 -0.85 16.67 25.03
N LEU A 54 -1.02 15.65 24.17
CA LEU A 54 -0.31 15.55 22.89
C LEU A 54 -1.00 16.26 21.73
N VAL A 55 -2.33 16.20 21.65
CA VAL A 55 -3.07 16.70 20.47
C VAL A 55 -3.01 18.23 20.36
N PRO A 56 -3.22 19.03 21.42
CA PRO A 56 -3.16 20.49 21.30
C PRO A 56 -1.83 21.05 20.78
N PRO A 57 -0.63 20.65 21.27
CA PRO A 57 0.62 21.16 20.73
C PRO A 57 0.85 20.71 19.28
N ILE A 58 0.42 19.50 18.90
CA ILE A 58 0.49 19.04 17.51
C ILE A 58 -0.39 19.91 16.60
N VAL A 59 -1.64 20.13 16.98
CA VAL A 59 -2.58 20.96 16.19
C VAL A 59 -2.07 22.40 16.10
N LYS A 60 -1.55 22.94 17.21
CA LYS A 60 -0.97 24.28 17.25
C LYS A 60 0.20 24.40 16.29
N TRP A 61 1.17 23.49 16.36
CA TRP A 61 2.34 23.49 15.49
C TRP A 61 1.98 23.26 14.02
N LEU A 62 1.04 22.36 13.73
CA LEU A 62 0.74 21.90 12.37
C LEU A 62 -0.18 22.86 11.59
N PHE A 63 -1.06 23.57 12.29
CA PHE A 63 -2.08 24.42 11.65
C PHE A 63 -2.10 25.87 12.15
N ILE A 64 -1.94 26.12 13.45
CA ILE A 64 -2.15 27.46 14.04
C ILE A 64 -0.91 28.34 13.87
N ASP A 65 0.25 27.85 14.29
CA ASP A 65 1.54 28.55 14.17
C ASP A 65 2.22 28.27 12.82
N ALA A 66 1.55 27.57 11.91
CA ALA A 66 2.13 27.11 10.66
C ALA A 66 2.25 28.23 9.61
N VAL A 67 3.33 28.18 8.83
CA VAL A 67 3.63 29.13 7.75
C VAL A 67 3.17 28.54 6.41
N TRP A 68 2.11 29.09 5.85
CA TRP A 68 1.49 28.61 4.62
C TRP A 68 2.09 29.17 3.34
N THR A 69 2.62 30.39 3.41
CA THR A 69 3.13 31.12 2.25
C THR A 69 4.49 31.75 2.58
N GLY A 70 5.42 31.72 1.62
CA GLY A 70 6.75 32.31 1.77
C GLY A 70 7.56 32.09 0.50
N SER A 71 8.55 32.95 0.26
CA SER A 71 9.47 32.85 -0.89
C SER A 71 10.72 32.03 -0.59
N ASP A 72 11.15 31.99 0.66
CA ASP A 72 12.39 31.35 1.11
C ASP A 72 12.33 30.95 2.59
N ARG A 73 13.45 30.45 3.11
CA ARG A 73 13.61 30.05 4.51
C ARG A 73 13.33 31.14 5.54
N ILE A 74 13.45 32.44 5.19
CA ILE A 74 13.27 33.56 6.14
C ILE A 74 11.84 33.54 6.69
N ALA A 75 10.88 33.12 5.85
CA ALA A 75 9.49 32.97 6.23
C ALA A 75 9.26 31.93 7.34
N CYS A 76 10.18 30.98 7.55
CA CYS A 76 10.05 29.87 8.49
C CYS A 76 11.11 29.89 9.61
N LEU A 77 11.90 30.95 9.72
CA LEU A 77 12.91 31.16 10.77
C LEU A 77 12.42 32.18 11.80
N THR A 78 12.84 32.02 13.06
CA THR A 78 12.60 33.03 14.11
C THR A 78 13.53 34.23 13.95
N ALA A 79 13.21 35.36 14.58
CA ALA A 79 14.01 36.58 14.55
C ALA A 79 15.46 36.33 15.02
N SER A 80 15.64 35.55 16.09
CA SER A 80 16.94 35.06 16.58
C SER A 80 17.71 34.19 15.59
N GLN A 81 17.02 33.57 14.64
CA GLN A 81 17.60 32.78 13.55
C GLN A 81 17.76 33.59 12.24
N GLY A 82 17.47 34.90 12.27
CA GLY A 82 17.51 35.79 11.10
C GLY A 82 16.26 35.72 10.21
N GLY A 83 15.12 35.32 10.77
CA GLY A 83 13.85 35.15 10.07
C GLY A 83 12.76 36.17 10.44
N ALA A 84 11.56 35.94 9.91
CA ALA A 84 10.40 36.81 10.09
C ALA A 84 9.48 36.43 11.28
N LEU A 85 9.64 35.24 11.88
CA LEU A 85 8.79 34.82 12.99
C LEU A 85 9.25 35.42 14.34
N PRO A 86 8.31 35.70 15.26
CA PRO A 86 8.62 36.00 16.66
C PRO A 86 9.46 34.89 17.32
N ASP A 87 10.36 35.29 18.22
CA ASP A 87 11.13 34.33 19.00
C ASP A 87 10.23 33.50 19.91
N GLY A 88 10.48 32.19 19.95
CA GLY A 88 9.66 31.22 20.68
C GLY A 88 8.48 30.66 19.90
N GLN A 89 8.19 31.17 18.69
CA GLN A 89 7.21 30.54 17.80
C GLN A 89 7.89 29.47 16.93
N SER A 90 7.26 28.29 16.87
CA SER A 90 7.69 27.19 16.01
C SER A 90 6.44 26.54 15.42
N GLY A 91 6.39 26.44 14.11
CA GLY A 91 5.28 25.85 13.38
C GLY A 91 5.74 25.16 12.10
N ALA A 92 4.83 24.39 11.51
CA ALA A 92 5.08 23.69 10.25
C ALA A 92 5.34 24.69 9.11
N CYS A 93 6.37 24.43 8.29
CA CYS A 93 6.70 25.26 7.13
C CYS A 93 6.03 24.71 5.87
N TRP A 94 4.72 24.93 5.70
CA TRP A 94 3.98 24.50 4.50
C TRP A 94 4.40 25.25 3.23
N ALA A 95 4.97 26.46 3.38
CA ALA A 95 5.62 27.19 2.30
C ALA A 95 6.74 26.36 1.62
N PHE A 96 7.54 25.61 2.39
CA PHE A 96 8.54 24.70 1.84
C PHE A 96 7.90 23.57 1.02
N VAL A 97 6.84 22.96 1.56
CA VAL A 97 6.16 21.84 0.89
C VAL A 97 5.56 22.30 -0.43
N SER A 98 4.91 23.47 -0.46
CA SER A 98 4.35 24.03 -1.69
C SER A 98 5.43 24.40 -2.71
N ALA A 99 6.53 25.02 -2.27
CA ALA A 99 7.67 25.37 -3.14
C ALA A 99 8.36 24.14 -3.75
N LYS A 100 8.42 23.02 -3.01
CA LYS A 100 9.08 21.78 -3.46
C LYS A 100 8.13 20.70 -3.96
N LEU A 101 6.82 20.96 -4.02
CA LEU A 101 5.81 19.98 -4.39
C LEU A 101 6.09 19.32 -5.75
N GLY A 102 6.53 20.11 -6.74
CA GLY A 102 6.92 19.57 -8.05
C GLY A 102 8.08 18.59 -7.97
N GLN A 103 9.06 18.81 -7.10
CA GLN A 103 10.13 17.84 -6.86
C GLN A 103 9.64 16.64 -6.04
N PHE A 104 8.74 16.84 -5.08
CA PHE A 104 8.17 15.74 -4.30
C PHE A 104 7.38 14.76 -5.15
N VAL A 105 6.74 15.24 -6.23
CA VAL A 105 5.99 14.39 -7.15
C VAL A 105 6.89 13.78 -8.23
N PHE A 106 7.76 14.58 -8.86
CA PHE A 106 8.50 14.16 -10.07
C PHE A 106 10.01 13.94 -9.87
N GLY A 107 10.53 14.18 -8.67
CA GLY A 107 11.97 14.17 -8.42
C GLY A 107 12.69 15.30 -9.15
N ARG A 108 13.78 14.96 -9.83
CA ARG A 108 14.59 15.90 -10.62
C ARG A 108 14.22 15.88 -12.11
N TYR A 109 13.05 15.35 -12.46
CA TYR A 109 12.59 15.33 -13.84
C TYR A 109 12.50 16.77 -14.40
N PRO A 110 13.08 17.04 -15.59
CA PRO A 110 13.12 18.38 -16.18
C PRO A 110 11.74 19.03 -16.26
N ILE A 111 11.64 20.30 -15.89
CA ILE A 111 10.36 21.02 -15.74
C ILE A 111 9.59 21.03 -17.06
N ASP A 112 10.26 21.32 -18.16
CA ASP A 112 9.66 21.40 -19.51
C ASP A 112 9.11 20.06 -19.98
N GLU A 113 9.58 18.95 -19.41
CA GLU A 113 9.18 17.59 -19.79
C GLU A 113 8.21 16.93 -18.80
N ARG A 114 7.82 17.62 -17.72
CA ARG A 114 6.91 17.08 -16.69
C ARG A 114 5.52 16.71 -17.22
N TRP A 115 5.12 17.25 -18.37
CA TRP A 115 3.88 16.85 -19.03
C TRP A 115 3.85 15.33 -19.31
N ARG A 116 5.00 14.69 -19.55
CA ARG A 116 5.13 13.24 -19.80
C ARG A 116 4.72 12.40 -18.58
N PRO A 117 5.34 12.54 -17.40
CA PRO A 117 4.90 11.80 -16.22
C PRO A 117 3.52 12.23 -15.72
N ILE A 118 3.10 13.48 -15.91
CA ILE A 118 1.72 13.90 -15.64
C ILE A 118 0.75 13.08 -16.50
N LEU A 119 0.99 12.98 -17.81
CA LEU A 119 0.15 12.21 -18.72
C LEU A 119 0.08 10.73 -18.32
N VAL A 120 1.22 10.12 -17.94
CA VAL A 120 1.24 8.74 -17.46
C VAL A 120 0.42 8.57 -16.18
N MET A 121 0.58 9.45 -15.19
CA MET A 121 -0.14 9.35 -13.92
C MET A 121 -1.64 9.63 -14.07
N VAL A 122 -2.02 10.59 -14.91
CA VAL A 122 -3.43 10.87 -15.21
C VAL A 122 -4.06 9.69 -15.95
N THR A 123 -3.38 9.14 -16.95
CA THR A 123 -3.85 7.95 -17.68
C THR A 123 -3.94 6.74 -16.74
N PHE A 124 -2.96 6.56 -15.86
CA PHE A 124 -2.98 5.54 -14.81
C PHE A 124 -4.22 5.69 -13.92
N ALA A 125 -4.53 6.89 -13.43
CA ALA A 125 -5.72 7.14 -12.62
C ALA A 125 -7.02 6.87 -13.39
N ILE A 126 -7.10 7.32 -14.65
CA ILE A 126 -8.26 7.09 -15.53
C ILE A 126 -8.51 5.61 -15.76
N LEU A 127 -7.46 4.78 -15.89
CA LEU A 127 -7.60 3.34 -16.09
C LEU A 127 -7.84 2.59 -14.77
N LEU A 128 -7.23 3.05 -13.67
CA LEU A 128 -7.35 2.44 -12.35
C LEU A 128 -8.73 2.66 -11.71
N ILE A 129 -9.30 3.86 -11.78
CA ILE A 129 -10.59 4.18 -11.12
C ILE A 129 -11.73 3.25 -11.59
N PRO A 130 -11.97 3.05 -12.89
CA PRO A 130 -12.99 2.10 -13.37
C PRO A 130 -12.65 0.64 -13.02
N MET A 131 -11.36 0.29 -12.87
CA MET A 131 -10.99 -1.05 -12.38
C MET A 131 -11.48 -1.30 -10.95
N LEU A 132 -11.37 -0.28 -10.09
CA LEU A 132 -11.81 -0.32 -8.70
C LEU A 132 -13.34 -0.35 -8.56
N ILE A 133 -14.11 0.03 -9.57
CA ILE A 133 -15.58 0.02 -9.52
C ILE A 133 -16.11 -1.33 -10.01
N PRO A 134 -16.73 -2.19 -9.17
CA PRO A 134 -17.18 -3.53 -9.59
C PRO A 134 -18.14 -3.54 -10.78
N LYS A 135 -19.00 -2.51 -10.88
CA LYS A 135 -20.05 -2.38 -11.90
C LYS A 135 -19.59 -1.78 -13.24
N ALA A 136 -18.33 -1.35 -13.37
CA ALA A 136 -17.87 -0.71 -14.59
C ALA A 136 -17.87 -1.67 -15.80
N PRO A 137 -18.30 -1.24 -17.00
CA PRO A 137 -18.29 -2.06 -18.20
C PRO A 137 -16.86 -2.28 -18.75
N PHE A 138 -16.70 -3.22 -19.70
CA PHE A 138 -15.46 -3.48 -20.44
C PHE A 138 -14.18 -3.74 -19.61
N LYS A 139 -14.33 -4.31 -18.41
CA LYS A 139 -13.20 -4.55 -17.48
C LYS A 139 -12.00 -5.27 -18.09
N ARG A 140 -12.21 -6.28 -18.93
CA ARG A 140 -11.10 -7.04 -19.54
C ARG A 140 -10.23 -6.15 -20.45
N LEU A 141 -10.85 -5.28 -21.24
CA LEU A 141 -10.13 -4.35 -22.11
C LEU A 141 -9.41 -3.29 -21.28
N ASN A 142 -10.06 -2.75 -20.25
CA ASN A 142 -9.43 -1.78 -19.35
C ASN A 142 -8.25 -2.39 -18.58
N ALA A 143 -8.35 -3.66 -18.15
CA ALA A 143 -7.23 -4.38 -17.53
C ALA A 143 -6.05 -4.57 -18.50
N LEU A 144 -6.32 -4.91 -19.76
CA LEU A 144 -5.27 -5.01 -20.78
C LEU A 144 -4.62 -3.64 -21.05
N ALA A 145 -5.42 -2.56 -21.09
CA ALA A 145 -4.90 -1.21 -21.22
C ALA A 145 -4.01 -0.82 -20.03
N LEU A 146 -4.44 -1.12 -18.80
CA LEU A 146 -3.73 -0.76 -17.58
C LEU A 146 -2.44 -1.57 -17.36
N PHE A 147 -2.47 -2.88 -17.56
CA PHE A 147 -1.37 -3.78 -17.19
C PHE A 147 -0.40 -4.09 -18.33
N ILE A 148 -0.78 -3.82 -19.59
CA ILE A 148 0.07 -4.11 -20.75
C ILE A 148 0.36 -2.85 -21.54
N ILE A 149 -0.68 -2.16 -22.04
CA ILE A 149 -0.51 -1.03 -22.96
C ILE A 149 0.14 0.16 -22.23
N LEU A 150 -0.35 0.53 -21.05
CA LEU A 150 0.16 1.68 -20.31
C LEU A 150 1.63 1.50 -19.90
N PRO A 151 2.08 0.38 -19.29
CA PRO A 151 3.50 0.12 -19.04
C PRO A 151 4.39 0.27 -20.27
N PHE A 152 3.93 -0.25 -21.41
CA PHE A 152 4.67 -0.16 -22.66
C PHE A 152 4.79 1.30 -23.14
N ILE A 153 3.68 2.04 -23.17
CA ILE A 153 3.69 3.46 -23.55
C ILE A 153 4.51 4.29 -22.57
N ALA A 154 4.34 4.07 -21.26
CA ALA A 154 5.04 4.78 -20.21
C ALA A 154 6.56 4.58 -20.30
N PHE A 155 7.04 3.40 -20.67
CA PHE A 155 8.46 3.14 -20.90
C PHE A 155 9.06 4.10 -21.94
N PHE A 156 8.46 4.18 -23.13
CA PHE A 156 8.94 5.08 -24.19
C PHE A 156 8.72 6.55 -23.86
N LEU A 157 7.58 6.89 -23.26
CA LEU A 157 7.21 8.27 -22.95
C LEU A 157 8.09 8.86 -21.85
N LEU A 158 8.38 8.10 -20.78
CA LEU A 158 9.15 8.61 -19.64
C LEU A 158 10.66 8.68 -19.91
N ILE A 159 11.21 7.69 -20.63
CA ILE A 159 12.64 7.67 -20.97
C ILE A 159 12.94 8.64 -22.12
N GLY A 160 12.05 8.74 -23.11
CA GLY A 160 12.31 9.51 -24.32
C GLY A 160 13.41 8.89 -25.20
N GLY A 161 14.01 9.71 -26.07
CA GLY A 161 15.02 9.28 -27.05
C GLY A 161 14.43 8.70 -28.34
N VAL A 162 13.10 8.65 -28.46
CA VAL A 162 12.35 8.19 -29.64
C VAL A 162 11.29 9.25 -29.97
N PHE A 163 10.87 9.36 -31.24
CA PHE A 163 9.83 10.30 -31.69
C PHE A 163 10.14 11.79 -31.45
N GLY A 164 11.43 12.17 -31.43
CA GLY A 164 11.86 13.55 -31.22
C GLY A 164 11.85 14.01 -29.75
N LEU A 165 11.54 13.11 -28.80
CA LEU A 165 11.56 13.40 -27.37
C LEU A 165 13.00 13.39 -26.82
N PRO A 166 13.43 14.43 -26.07
CA PRO A 166 14.67 14.37 -25.31
C PRO A 166 14.73 13.14 -24.40
N LYS A 167 15.91 12.52 -24.32
CA LYS A 167 16.17 11.42 -23.41
C LYS A 167 16.32 11.97 -22.00
N VAL A 168 15.52 11.45 -21.06
CA VAL A 168 15.61 11.76 -19.63
C VAL A 168 16.16 10.55 -18.90
N GLU A 169 17.32 10.73 -18.30
CA GLU A 169 17.99 9.70 -17.51
C GLU A 169 17.15 9.27 -16.30
N THR A 170 17.11 7.96 -16.05
CA THR A 170 16.38 7.32 -14.93
C THR A 170 16.89 7.79 -13.57
N GLN A 171 18.13 8.26 -13.48
CA GLN A 171 18.72 8.86 -12.28
C GLN A 171 18.02 10.18 -11.87
N LEU A 172 17.38 10.87 -12.82
CA LEU A 172 16.63 12.10 -12.56
C LEU A 172 15.21 11.81 -12.08
N TRP A 173 14.73 10.57 -12.23
CA TRP A 173 13.40 10.19 -11.80
C TRP A 173 13.36 10.13 -10.28
N GLY A 174 12.24 10.56 -9.69
CA GLY A 174 12.07 10.43 -8.26
C GLY A 174 10.69 10.79 -7.76
N GLY A 175 10.60 10.91 -6.43
CA GLY A 175 9.38 11.32 -5.75
C GLY A 175 8.26 10.31 -5.84
N LEU A 176 7.02 10.81 -5.71
CA LEU A 176 5.81 10.01 -5.77
C LEU A 176 5.69 9.21 -7.06
N MET A 177 6.18 9.73 -8.19
CA MET A 177 6.19 9.03 -9.46
C MET A 177 6.94 7.69 -9.36
N VAL A 178 8.17 7.69 -8.84
CA VAL A 178 8.96 6.46 -8.68
C VAL A 178 8.32 5.50 -7.69
N THR A 179 7.78 6.02 -6.58
CA THR A 179 7.01 5.23 -5.60
C THR A 179 5.82 4.51 -6.27
N LEU A 180 5.04 5.20 -7.09
CA LEU A 180 3.87 4.64 -7.77
C LEU A 180 4.27 3.63 -8.85
N ILE A 181 5.31 3.90 -9.64
CA ILE A 181 5.74 2.95 -10.68
C ILE A 181 6.30 1.68 -10.05
N LEU A 182 7.21 1.78 -9.07
CA LEU A 182 7.79 0.61 -8.41
C LEU A 182 6.72 -0.25 -7.72
N SER A 183 5.79 0.38 -7.00
CA SER A 183 4.70 -0.33 -6.34
C SER A 183 3.75 -0.98 -7.34
N PHE A 184 3.32 -0.26 -8.38
CA PHE A 184 2.41 -0.81 -9.39
C PHE A 184 2.99 -2.02 -10.11
N PHE A 185 4.24 -1.93 -10.58
CA PHE A 185 4.90 -3.05 -11.24
C PHE A 185 5.16 -4.21 -10.28
N GLY A 186 5.66 -3.93 -9.07
CA GLY A 186 5.90 -4.96 -8.07
C GLY A 186 4.61 -5.70 -7.70
N ILE A 187 3.48 -5.00 -7.54
CA ILE A 187 2.15 -5.56 -7.30
C ILE A 187 1.70 -6.42 -8.48
N THR A 188 1.81 -5.88 -9.70
CA THR A 188 1.34 -6.54 -10.93
C THR A 188 2.12 -7.82 -11.22
N VAL A 189 3.43 -7.82 -10.98
CA VAL A 189 4.30 -8.99 -11.21
C VAL A 189 4.22 -9.98 -10.05
N SER A 190 4.14 -9.51 -8.80
CA SER A 190 4.13 -10.40 -7.63
C SER A 190 2.94 -11.32 -7.54
N LEU A 191 1.75 -10.89 -7.99
CA LEU A 191 0.55 -11.71 -7.96
C LEU A 191 0.66 -12.96 -8.86
N PRO A 192 0.89 -12.86 -10.18
CA PRO A 192 1.03 -14.03 -11.04
C PRO A 192 2.23 -14.90 -10.66
N PHE A 193 3.39 -14.31 -10.36
CA PHE A 193 4.56 -15.09 -9.92
C PHE A 193 4.33 -15.77 -8.58
N GLY A 194 3.66 -15.10 -7.64
CA GLY A 194 3.24 -15.69 -6.37
C GLY A 194 2.31 -16.88 -6.54
N ILE A 195 1.32 -16.79 -7.46
CA ILE A 195 0.44 -17.91 -7.79
C ILE A 195 1.26 -19.09 -8.35
N LEU A 196 2.14 -18.82 -9.31
CA LEU A 196 2.98 -19.86 -9.93
C LEU A 196 3.89 -20.54 -8.89
N LEU A 197 4.54 -19.77 -8.02
CA LEU A 197 5.40 -20.29 -6.95
C LEU A 197 4.61 -21.09 -5.91
N ALA A 198 3.42 -20.63 -5.52
CA ALA A 198 2.56 -21.33 -4.59
C ALA A 198 2.06 -22.68 -5.14
N LEU A 199 1.69 -22.71 -6.43
CA LEU A 199 1.31 -23.94 -7.13
C LEU A 199 2.51 -24.87 -7.33
N GLY A 200 3.66 -24.33 -7.73
CA GLY A 200 4.91 -25.07 -7.90
C GLY A 200 5.37 -25.76 -6.61
N ARG A 201 5.24 -25.08 -5.46
CA ARG A 201 5.51 -25.65 -4.12
C ARG A 201 4.60 -26.84 -3.77
N ARG A 202 3.40 -26.94 -4.36
CA ARG A 202 2.47 -28.08 -4.18
C ARG A 202 2.57 -29.12 -5.30
N SER A 203 3.49 -28.97 -6.24
CA SER A 203 3.68 -29.94 -7.32
C SER A 203 4.17 -31.28 -6.79
N ASN A 204 3.80 -32.37 -7.46
CA ASN A 204 4.32 -33.71 -7.23
C ASN A 204 5.73 -33.90 -7.83
N LEU A 205 6.15 -33.01 -8.74
CA LEU A 205 7.48 -33.05 -9.34
C LEU A 205 8.51 -32.55 -8.32
N PRO A 206 9.44 -33.40 -7.83
CA PRO A 206 10.30 -33.08 -6.70
C PRO A 206 11.24 -31.91 -7.01
N VAL A 207 11.74 -31.79 -8.24
CA VAL A 207 12.63 -30.71 -8.68
C VAL A 207 11.91 -29.35 -8.63
N ILE A 208 10.73 -29.24 -9.22
CA ILE A 208 9.95 -27.99 -9.24
C ILE A 208 9.59 -27.58 -7.81
N LYS A 209 9.11 -28.54 -7.02
CA LYS A 209 8.78 -28.32 -5.62
C LYS A 209 9.98 -27.78 -4.84
N MET A 210 11.15 -28.42 -4.98
CA MET A 210 12.37 -28.02 -4.27
C MET A 210 12.83 -26.62 -4.68
N LEU A 211 12.86 -26.31 -5.98
CA LEU A 211 13.22 -24.98 -6.48
C LEU A 211 12.28 -23.88 -5.95
N CYS A 212 10.97 -24.11 -5.97
CA CYS A 212 10.01 -23.16 -5.43
C CYS A 212 10.14 -23.00 -3.91
N VAL A 213 10.32 -24.09 -3.16
CA VAL A 213 10.54 -24.04 -1.71
C VAL A 213 11.81 -23.25 -1.40
N LEU A 214 12.93 -23.59 -2.04
CA LEU A 214 14.21 -22.90 -1.82
C LEU A 214 14.09 -21.41 -2.12
N PHE A 215 13.52 -21.04 -3.27
CA PHE A 215 13.31 -19.64 -3.63
C PHE A 215 12.47 -18.90 -2.58
N ILE A 216 11.32 -19.47 -2.18
CA ILE A 216 10.41 -18.82 -1.23
C ILE A 216 11.08 -18.65 0.14
N GLU A 217 11.69 -19.70 0.68
CA GLU A 217 12.28 -19.68 2.01
C GLU A 217 13.53 -18.78 2.07
N VAL A 218 14.39 -18.80 1.04
CA VAL A 218 15.58 -17.93 0.98
C VAL A 218 15.18 -16.47 0.89
N ILE A 219 14.28 -16.12 -0.04
CA ILE A 219 13.90 -14.72 -0.26
C ILE A 219 13.15 -14.14 0.95
N ARG A 220 12.31 -14.95 1.62
CA ARG A 220 11.64 -14.52 2.86
C ARG A 220 12.56 -14.50 4.09
N GLY A 221 13.68 -15.21 4.03
CA GLY A 221 14.69 -15.25 5.08
C GLY A 221 15.67 -14.06 5.07
N ILE A 222 15.72 -13.30 3.97
CA ILE A 222 16.63 -12.15 3.82
C ILE A 222 15.87 -10.82 3.83
N PRO A 223 16.47 -9.73 4.32
CA PRO A 223 15.86 -8.40 4.23
C PRO A 223 15.80 -7.86 2.79
N LEU A 224 14.75 -7.12 2.42
CA LEU A 224 14.63 -6.50 1.10
C LEU A 224 15.78 -5.53 0.80
N ILE A 225 16.25 -4.78 1.80
CA ILE A 225 17.44 -3.92 1.71
C ILE A 225 18.66 -4.69 1.17
N THR A 226 18.88 -5.91 1.65
CA THR A 226 20.00 -6.77 1.22
C THR A 226 19.82 -7.19 -0.24
N VAL A 227 18.60 -7.53 -0.65
CA VAL A 227 18.28 -7.85 -2.05
C VAL A 227 18.56 -6.66 -2.97
N LEU A 228 18.11 -5.46 -2.59
CA LEU A 228 18.33 -4.24 -3.35
C LEU A 228 19.81 -3.88 -3.46
N PHE A 229 20.54 -3.96 -2.35
CA PHE A 229 21.97 -3.71 -2.29
C PHE A 229 22.74 -4.71 -3.16
N PHE A 230 22.44 -6.02 -3.02
CA PHE A 230 23.06 -7.06 -3.82
C PHE A 230 22.79 -6.85 -5.32
N ALA A 231 21.53 -6.66 -5.71
CA ALA A 231 21.15 -6.46 -7.10
C ALA A 231 21.79 -5.21 -7.72
N SER A 232 21.93 -4.13 -6.95
CA SER A 232 22.38 -2.84 -7.48
C SER A 232 23.89 -2.63 -7.43
N ILE A 233 24.58 -3.22 -6.44
CA ILE A 233 26.00 -2.95 -6.17
C ILE A 233 26.87 -4.20 -6.33
N MET A 234 26.41 -5.37 -5.88
CA MET A 234 27.22 -6.60 -5.92
C MET A 234 27.11 -7.34 -7.26
N LEU A 235 25.89 -7.54 -7.78
CA LEU A 235 25.63 -8.25 -9.04
C LEU A 235 26.45 -7.69 -10.22
N PRO A 236 26.61 -6.36 -10.40
CA PRO A 236 27.44 -5.82 -11.47
C PRO A 236 28.91 -6.24 -11.43
N LEU A 237 29.44 -6.56 -10.25
CA LEU A 237 30.84 -7.01 -10.11
C LEU A 237 31.06 -8.42 -10.68
N PHE A 238 29.98 -9.19 -10.86
CA PHE A 238 30.01 -10.53 -11.46
C PHE A 238 29.60 -10.52 -12.94
N LEU A 239 29.19 -9.38 -13.48
CA LEU A 239 28.82 -9.24 -14.88
C LEU A 239 30.03 -8.81 -15.71
N PRO A 240 30.16 -9.25 -16.98
CA PRO A 240 31.22 -8.81 -17.86
C PRO A 240 31.22 -7.28 -18.04
N ASP A 241 32.40 -6.70 -18.27
CA ASP A 241 32.54 -5.27 -18.54
C ASP A 241 31.62 -4.84 -19.69
N GLY A 242 30.83 -3.79 -19.46
CA GLY A 242 29.84 -3.27 -20.41
C GLY A 242 28.41 -3.78 -20.20
N TRP A 243 28.16 -4.80 -19.37
CA TRP A 243 26.81 -5.27 -19.01
C TRP A 243 26.20 -4.43 -17.89
N THR A 244 26.01 -3.13 -18.12
CA THR A 244 25.46 -2.21 -17.13
C THR A 244 23.94 -2.10 -17.27
N PHE A 245 23.21 -2.87 -16.46
CA PHE A 245 21.76 -2.69 -16.34
C PHE A 245 21.43 -1.39 -15.62
N ASP A 246 20.32 -0.76 -15.96
CA ASP A 246 19.87 0.45 -15.26
C ASP A 246 19.47 0.18 -13.80
N LYS A 247 19.75 1.13 -12.89
CA LYS A 247 19.45 0.99 -11.45
C LYS A 247 17.95 0.81 -11.18
N PHE A 248 17.10 1.54 -11.91
CA PHE A 248 15.65 1.45 -11.75
C PHE A 248 15.15 0.06 -12.16
N LEU A 249 15.66 -0.50 -13.26
CA LEU A 249 15.30 -1.85 -13.70
C LEU A 249 15.70 -2.91 -12.67
N ARG A 250 16.91 -2.82 -12.11
CA ARG A 250 17.37 -3.76 -11.06
C ARG A 250 16.49 -3.67 -9.81
N ALA A 251 16.13 -2.46 -9.40
CA ALA A 251 15.21 -2.25 -8.29
C ALA A 251 13.83 -2.86 -8.59
N LEU A 252 13.29 -2.64 -9.79
CA LEU A 252 12.00 -3.20 -10.23
C LEU A 252 11.99 -4.73 -10.14
N VAL A 253 13.04 -5.38 -10.64
CA VAL A 253 13.18 -6.84 -10.61
C VAL A 253 13.34 -7.34 -9.17
N GLY A 254 14.23 -6.74 -8.38
CA GLY A 254 14.47 -7.14 -6.99
C GLY A 254 13.21 -7.03 -6.13
N VAL A 255 12.50 -5.91 -6.22
CA VAL A 255 11.24 -5.67 -5.51
C VAL A 255 10.15 -6.65 -5.96
N SER A 256 10.03 -6.92 -7.27
CA SER A 256 9.04 -7.85 -7.81
C SER A 256 9.28 -9.29 -7.37
N LEU A 257 10.53 -9.76 -7.42
CA LEU A 257 10.90 -11.11 -6.97
C LEU A 257 10.71 -11.29 -5.46
N PHE A 258 11.12 -10.28 -4.67
CA PHE A 258 10.92 -10.29 -3.24
C PHE A 258 9.44 -10.37 -2.88
N SER A 259 8.63 -9.49 -3.45
CA SER A 259 7.18 -9.47 -3.22
C SER A 259 6.49 -10.76 -3.68
N SER A 260 6.95 -11.37 -4.79
CA SER A 260 6.43 -12.65 -5.29
C SER A 260 6.56 -13.78 -4.26
N ALA A 261 7.65 -13.83 -3.50
CA ALA A 261 7.87 -14.87 -2.48
C ALA A 261 6.89 -14.74 -1.30
N TYR A 262 6.65 -13.50 -0.83
CA TYR A 262 5.64 -13.24 0.21
C TYR A 262 4.22 -13.51 -0.30
N MET A 263 3.93 -13.10 -1.54
CA MET A 263 2.64 -13.36 -2.19
C MET A 263 2.37 -14.86 -2.35
N ALA A 264 3.40 -15.65 -2.69
CA ALA A 264 3.29 -17.11 -2.78
C ALA A 264 2.85 -17.73 -1.44
N GLU A 265 3.35 -17.21 -0.32
CA GLU A 265 2.97 -17.71 1.00
C GLU A 265 1.53 -17.36 1.36
N VAL A 266 1.08 -16.13 1.04
CA VAL A 266 -0.31 -15.71 1.22
C VAL A 266 -1.24 -16.63 0.43
N ILE A 267 -0.94 -16.88 -0.84
CA ILE A 267 -1.73 -17.76 -1.71
C ILE A 267 -1.69 -19.20 -1.21
N ARG A 268 -0.54 -19.69 -0.73
CA ARG A 268 -0.40 -21.01 -0.10
C ARG A 268 -1.34 -21.16 1.09
N GLY A 269 -1.42 -20.15 1.96
CA GLY A 269 -2.36 -20.13 3.09
C GLY A 269 -3.81 -20.24 2.64
N GLY A 270 -4.20 -19.50 1.61
CA GLY A 270 -5.55 -19.57 1.02
C GLY A 270 -5.87 -20.93 0.41
N LEU A 271 -4.91 -21.52 -0.28
CA LEU A 271 -5.03 -22.85 -0.88
C LEU A 271 -5.19 -23.97 0.16
N GLN A 272 -4.64 -23.80 1.36
CA GLN A 272 -4.79 -24.73 2.49
C GLN A 272 -6.13 -24.57 3.22
N ALA A 273 -6.75 -23.40 3.15
CA ALA A 273 -8.05 -23.14 3.76
C ALA A 273 -9.22 -23.78 2.99
N ILE A 274 -8.99 -24.26 1.76
CA ILE A 274 -10.04 -24.90 0.95
C ILE A 274 -10.37 -26.29 1.49
N PRO A 275 -11.65 -26.58 1.82
CA PRO A 275 -12.07 -27.90 2.29
C PRO A 275 -11.79 -29.01 1.28
N LYS A 276 -11.42 -30.20 1.78
CA LYS A 276 -11.15 -31.37 0.93
C LYS A 276 -12.32 -31.74 0.01
N GLY A 277 -13.56 -31.56 0.46
CA GLY A 277 -14.76 -31.82 -0.34
C GLY A 277 -14.85 -31.04 -1.65
N GLN A 278 -14.25 -29.84 -1.75
CA GLN A 278 -14.16 -29.11 -3.03
C GLN A 278 -13.24 -29.82 -4.03
N TYR A 279 -12.17 -30.43 -3.54
CA TYR A 279 -11.26 -31.21 -4.37
C TYR A 279 -11.93 -32.53 -4.81
N GLU A 280 -12.52 -33.26 -3.86
CA GLU A 280 -13.20 -34.55 -4.10
C GLU A 280 -14.42 -34.40 -5.02
N GLY A 281 -15.20 -33.33 -4.86
CA GLY A 281 -16.33 -33.02 -5.73
C GLY A 281 -15.91 -32.71 -7.17
N ALA A 282 -14.81 -31.98 -7.36
CA ALA A 282 -14.24 -31.74 -8.68
C ALA A 282 -13.68 -33.02 -9.32
N ASP A 283 -13.06 -33.90 -8.52
CA ASP A 283 -12.57 -35.21 -8.97
C ASP A 283 -13.73 -36.14 -9.34
N SER A 284 -14.85 -36.09 -8.62
CA SER A 284 -16.08 -36.83 -8.94
C SER A 284 -16.72 -36.39 -10.27
N LEU A 285 -16.47 -35.15 -10.70
CA LEU A 285 -16.87 -34.64 -12.01
C LEU A 285 -15.87 -34.97 -13.13
N GLY A 286 -14.79 -35.70 -12.83
CA GLY A 286 -13.76 -36.07 -13.81
C GLY A 286 -12.89 -34.91 -14.27
N LEU A 287 -12.86 -33.79 -13.53
CA LEU A 287 -12.05 -32.63 -13.90
C LEU A 287 -10.56 -32.92 -13.71
N ASN A 288 -9.76 -32.61 -14.72
CA ASN A 288 -8.31 -32.70 -14.60
C ASN A 288 -7.75 -31.64 -13.62
N TYR A 289 -6.48 -31.81 -13.21
CA TYR A 289 -5.83 -30.91 -12.23
C TYR A 289 -5.94 -29.42 -12.60
N TRP A 290 -5.73 -29.08 -13.87
CA TRP A 290 -5.76 -27.70 -14.34
C TRP A 290 -7.18 -27.12 -14.38
N GLN A 291 -8.16 -27.92 -14.78
CA GLN A 291 -9.58 -27.56 -14.74
C GLN A 291 -10.02 -27.34 -13.29
N LYS A 292 -9.79 -28.30 -12.40
CA LYS A 292 -10.10 -28.19 -10.97
C LYS A 292 -9.43 -26.98 -10.33
N THR A 293 -8.15 -26.74 -10.61
CA THR A 293 -7.41 -25.62 -10.05
C THR A 293 -7.93 -24.28 -10.57
N ARG A 294 -8.06 -24.11 -11.89
CA ARG A 294 -8.44 -22.83 -12.50
C ARG A 294 -9.90 -22.44 -12.25
N LEU A 295 -10.82 -23.41 -12.29
CA LEU A 295 -12.25 -23.14 -12.25
C LEU A 295 -12.83 -23.15 -10.83
N ILE A 296 -12.25 -23.93 -9.91
CA ILE A 296 -12.86 -24.19 -8.60
C ILE A 296 -11.93 -23.72 -7.47
N VAL A 297 -10.74 -24.31 -7.35
CA VAL A 297 -9.90 -24.16 -6.16
C VAL A 297 -9.24 -22.77 -6.08
N LEU A 298 -8.60 -22.32 -7.16
CA LEU A 298 -7.83 -21.07 -7.16
C LEU A 298 -8.73 -19.84 -6.97
N PRO A 299 -9.89 -19.68 -7.66
CA PRO A 299 -10.78 -18.55 -7.43
C PRO A 299 -11.27 -18.46 -5.98
N GLN A 300 -11.61 -19.60 -5.36
CA GLN A 300 -12.02 -19.65 -3.95
C GLN A 300 -10.86 -19.29 -3.02
N ALA A 301 -9.67 -19.83 -3.25
CA ALA A 301 -8.50 -19.54 -2.43
C ALA A 301 -8.12 -18.06 -2.50
N LEU A 302 -8.08 -17.48 -3.70
CA LEU A 302 -7.78 -16.06 -3.90
C LEU A 302 -8.78 -15.16 -3.18
N LYS A 303 -10.07 -15.52 -3.19
CA LYS A 303 -11.12 -14.80 -2.48
C LYS A 303 -10.92 -14.82 -0.96
N LEU A 304 -10.53 -15.95 -0.38
CA LEU A 304 -10.25 -16.08 1.05
C LEU A 304 -9.05 -15.23 1.50
N VAL A 305 -8.07 -15.01 0.63
CA VAL A 305 -6.84 -14.29 0.98
C VAL A 305 -6.77 -12.86 0.45
N ILE A 306 -7.86 -12.28 -0.03
CA ILE A 306 -7.91 -10.87 -0.45
C ILE A 306 -7.31 -9.94 0.63
N PRO A 307 -7.66 -10.06 1.92
CA PRO A 307 -7.05 -9.22 2.96
C PRO A 307 -5.53 -9.39 3.05
N GLY A 308 -5.04 -10.63 2.91
CA GLY A 308 -3.62 -10.94 2.90
C GLY A 308 -2.90 -10.35 1.68
N ILE A 309 -3.50 -10.48 0.48
CA ILE A 309 -2.97 -9.93 -0.77
C ILE A 309 -2.81 -8.42 -0.66
N VAL A 310 -3.86 -7.71 -0.22
CA VAL A 310 -3.82 -6.25 -0.11
C VAL A 310 -2.86 -5.81 1.00
N ASN A 311 -2.75 -6.56 2.10
CA ASN A 311 -1.74 -6.27 3.13
C ASN A 311 -0.31 -6.37 2.57
N THR A 312 -0.03 -7.36 1.72
CA THR A 312 1.26 -7.47 1.01
C THR A 312 1.47 -6.31 0.04
N PHE A 313 0.44 -5.85 -0.66
CA PHE A 313 0.52 -4.66 -1.54
C PHE A 313 0.82 -3.37 -0.76
N ILE A 314 0.18 -3.17 0.40
CA ILE A 314 0.45 -2.05 1.29
C ILE A 314 1.89 -2.12 1.83
N GLY A 315 2.35 -3.32 2.20
CA GLY A 315 3.75 -3.56 2.58
C GLY A 315 4.71 -3.12 1.47
N LEU A 316 4.50 -3.64 0.26
CA LEU A 316 5.30 -3.34 -0.91
C LEU A 316 5.36 -1.84 -1.22
N PHE A 317 4.23 -1.13 -1.13
CA PHE A 317 4.16 0.31 -1.35
C PHE A 317 5.06 1.07 -0.37
N LYS A 318 5.07 0.71 0.91
CA LYS A 318 5.96 1.32 1.91
C LYS A 318 7.43 0.93 1.68
N ASP A 319 7.67 -0.32 1.32
CA ASP A 319 8.99 -0.89 1.08
C ASP A 319 9.70 -0.23 -0.12
N THR A 320 8.97 0.43 -1.02
CA THR A 320 9.58 1.24 -2.10
C THR A 320 10.53 2.31 -1.57
N SER A 321 10.37 2.78 -0.33
CA SER A 321 11.28 3.75 0.29
C SER A 321 12.70 3.23 0.53
N LEU A 322 12.88 1.91 0.55
CA LEU A 322 14.21 1.29 0.70
C LEU A 322 15.11 1.48 -0.52
N VAL A 323 14.57 1.92 -1.67
CA VAL A 323 15.41 2.23 -2.86
C VAL A 323 16.30 3.46 -2.65
N SER A 324 16.03 4.28 -1.64
CA SER A 324 16.93 5.37 -1.20
C SER A 324 18.36 4.88 -0.93
N ILE A 325 18.52 3.63 -0.50
CA ILE A 325 19.80 3.02 -0.12
C ILE A 325 20.70 2.78 -1.33
N ILE A 326 20.11 2.56 -2.51
CA ILE A 326 20.86 2.38 -3.77
C ILE A 326 21.03 3.71 -4.54
N GLY A 327 20.73 4.83 -3.89
CA GLY A 327 20.86 6.18 -4.43
C GLY A 327 19.72 6.59 -5.36
N MET A 328 18.53 6.00 -5.20
CA MET A 328 17.32 6.37 -5.93
C MET A 328 16.34 7.10 -5.01
N PHE A 329 15.81 8.24 -5.44
CA PHE A 329 14.97 9.07 -4.56
C PHE A 329 13.49 8.80 -4.80
N ASP A 330 12.87 7.94 -4.00
CA ASP A 330 11.40 7.81 -3.92
C ASP A 330 10.77 9.07 -3.26
N LEU A 331 9.48 9.03 -2.92
CA LEU A 331 8.83 10.13 -2.18
C LEU A 331 9.57 10.48 -0.88
N LEU A 332 9.91 9.49 -0.06
CA LEU A 332 10.61 9.77 1.20
C LEU A 332 12.02 10.29 0.91
N GLY A 333 12.74 9.63 0.00
CA GLY A 333 14.09 10.03 -0.39
C GLY A 333 14.16 11.47 -0.92
N ILE A 334 13.23 11.90 -1.77
CA ILE A 334 13.26 13.25 -2.34
C ILE A 334 12.88 14.32 -1.31
N VAL A 335 12.00 13.98 -0.36
CA VAL A 335 11.67 14.85 0.78
C VAL A 335 12.91 15.01 1.66
N THR A 336 13.59 13.92 2.02
CA THR A 336 14.83 13.96 2.81
C THR A 336 15.92 14.76 2.11
N LEU A 337 16.09 14.59 0.79
CA LEU A 337 17.06 15.34 -0.01
C LEU A 337 16.82 16.86 0.06
N ASN A 338 15.56 17.30 0.01
CA ASN A 338 15.23 18.72 -0.01
C ASN A 338 15.31 19.40 1.36
N GLN A 339 15.53 18.65 2.45
CA GLN A 339 15.71 19.23 3.79
C GLN A 339 17.03 20.00 3.92
N SER A 340 18.03 19.64 3.11
CA SER A 340 19.33 20.31 3.05
C SER A 340 19.43 21.38 1.95
N ASP A 341 18.31 21.74 1.29
CA ASP A 341 18.31 22.84 0.33
C ASP A 341 18.59 24.16 1.05
N ALA A 342 19.68 24.84 0.67
CA ALA A 342 20.12 26.07 1.33
C ALA A 342 19.04 27.18 1.35
N ASN A 343 18.15 27.21 0.36
CA ASN A 343 17.07 28.21 0.27
C ASN A 343 15.92 27.95 1.24
N TRP A 344 15.78 26.72 1.74
CA TRP A 344 14.63 26.28 2.56
C TRP A 344 15.03 25.54 3.86
N ALA A 345 16.31 25.36 4.12
CA ALA A 345 16.81 24.68 5.31
C ALA A 345 16.47 25.50 6.57
N THR A 346 15.63 24.93 7.43
CA THR A 346 15.27 25.46 8.76
C THR A 346 15.15 24.30 9.75
N PRO A 347 15.16 24.56 11.08
CA PRO A 347 14.97 23.51 12.08
C PRO A 347 13.62 22.75 11.95
N VAL A 348 12.59 23.35 11.36
CA VAL A 348 11.25 22.77 11.21
C VAL A 348 11.02 22.08 9.86
N THR A 349 11.88 22.31 8.86
CA THR A 349 11.74 21.79 7.49
C THR A 349 11.69 20.26 7.46
N ALA A 350 12.58 19.60 8.23
CA ALA A 350 12.64 18.14 8.27
C ALA A 350 11.35 17.51 8.81
N MET A 351 10.87 17.99 9.96
CA MET A 351 9.63 17.52 10.57
C MET A 351 8.43 17.76 9.65
N THR A 352 8.34 18.94 9.04
CA THR A 352 7.26 19.28 8.10
C THR A 352 7.27 18.35 6.88
N GLY A 353 8.45 18.11 6.30
CA GLY A 353 8.63 17.20 5.18
C GLY A 353 8.19 15.77 5.51
N TYR A 354 8.61 15.23 6.66
CA TYR A 354 8.23 13.87 7.06
C TYR A 354 6.74 13.73 7.36
N ILE A 355 6.11 14.75 7.95
CA ILE A 355 4.66 14.78 8.17
C ILE A 355 3.92 14.77 6.82
N PHE A 356 4.37 15.57 5.86
CA PHE A 356 3.82 15.56 4.51
C PHE A 356 3.96 14.18 3.85
N ALA A 357 5.17 13.61 3.82
CA ALA A 357 5.41 12.30 3.24
C ALA A 357 4.57 11.21 3.92
N GLY A 358 4.54 11.21 5.26
CA GLY A 358 3.74 10.29 6.07
C GLY A 358 2.25 10.41 5.78
N PHE A 359 1.73 11.62 5.62
CA PHE A 359 0.33 11.85 5.24
C PHE A 359 0.01 11.31 3.84
N VAL A 360 0.91 11.51 2.87
CA VAL A 360 0.75 10.94 1.52
C VAL A 360 0.76 9.41 1.58
N PHE A 361 1.75 8.79 2.25
CA PHE A 361 1.77 7.34 2.45
C PHE A 361 0.50 6.83 3.13
N TRP A 362 0.02 7.55 4.14
CA TRP A 362 -1.21 7.22 4.85
C TRP A 362 -2.44 7.26 3.93
N ILE A 363 -2.60 8.29 3.08
CA ILE A 363 -3.72 8.37 2.11
C ILE A 363 -3.77 7.12 1.23
N PHE A 364 -2.64 6.73 0.63
CA PHE A 364 -2.58 5.57 -0.25
C PHE A 364 -2.81 4.26 0.50
N CYS A 365 -2.15 4.06 1.65
CA CYS A 365 -2.29 2.86 2.46
C CYS A 365 -3.72 2.71 3.02
N PHE A 366 -4.31 3.80 3.50
CA PHE A 366 -5.68 3.84 3.99
C PHE A 366 -6.67 3.57 2.85
N GLY A 367 -6.47 4.18 1.68
CA GLY A 367 -7.28 3.94 0.49
C GLY A 367 -7.29 2.46 0.08
N MET A 368 -6.11 1.83 -0.03
CA MET A 368 -5.98 0.40 -0.32
C MET A 368 -6.65 -0.47 0.76
N SER A 369 -6.44 -0.15 2.04
CA SER A 369 -7.04 -0.89 3.17
C SER A 369 -8.58 -0.82 3.17
N ARG A 370 -9.15 0.38 2.97
CA ARG A 370 -10.60 0.57 2.87
C ARG A 370 -11.19 -0.14 1.66
N TYR A 371 -10.48 -0.12 0.53
CA TYR A 371 -10.89 -0.87 -0.65
C TYR A 371 -10.88 -2.39 -0.42
N SER A 372 -9.88 -2.90 0.30
CA SER A 372 -9.85 -4.33 0.70
C SER A 372 -11.08 -4.73 1.49
N LEU A 373 -11.45 -3.95 2.51
CA LEU A 373 -12.64 -4.21 3.33
C LEU A 373 -13.94 -4.14 2.51
N PHE A 374 -14.00 -3.23 1.55
CA PHE A 374 -15.12 -3.15 0.60
C PHE A 374 -15.19 -4.41 -0.28
N MET A 375 -14.06 -4.86 -0.84
CA MET A 375 -13.98 -6.07 -1.67
C MET A 375 -14.32 -7.34 -0.91
N GLU A 376 -13.83 -7.48 0.31
CA GLU A 376 -14.15 -8.60 1.20
C GLU A 376 -15.66 -8.72 1.40
N ARG A 377 -16.32 -7.62 1.81
CA ARG A 377 -17.78 -7.59 1.99
C ARG A 377 -18.57 -7.79 0.70
N HIS A 378 -18.06 -7.28 -0.42
CA HIS A 378 -18.73 -7.42 -1.72
C HIS A 378 -18.68 -8.86 -2.22
N LEU A 379 -17.57 -9.54 -1.99
CA LEU A 379 -17.37 -10.92 -2.41
C LEU A 379 -17.93 -11.90 -1.39
N ASP A 380 -18.10 -11.55 -0.12
CA ASP A 380 -18.70 -12.42 0.88
C ASP A 380 -20.17 -12.74 0.56
N THR A 381 -20.37 -13.85 -0.14
CA THR A 381 -21.66 -14.36 -0.61
C THR A 381 -22.13 -15.57 0.21
N GLY A 382 -21.38 -15.95 1.24
CA GLY A 382 -21.71 -17.09 2.09
C GLY A 382 -22.07 -16.60 3.48
N HIS A 383 -23.29 -16.88 3.94
CA HIS A 383 -23.74 -16.75 5.34
C HIS A 383 -24.34 -15.40 5.75
N LYS A 384 -25.19 -14.80 4.92
CA LYS A 384 -26.39 -14.12 5.45
C LYS A 384 -27.54 -15.11 5.40
N ARG A 385 -27.68 -15.92 6.45
CA ARG A 385 -28.86 -16.72 6.71
C ARG A 385 -29.62 -16.11 7.86
#